data_AF-A0A1U9QWX1-F1
#
_entry.id   AF-A0A1U9QWX1-F1
#
_cell.length_a   1.000
_cell.length_b   1.000
_cell.length_c   1.000
_cell.angle_alpha   90.00
_cell.angle_beta   90.00
_cell.angle_gamma   90.00
#
_symmetry.space_group_name_H-M   'P 1'
#
loop_
_entity.id
_entity.type
_entity.pdbx_description
1 polymer ?
#
loop_
_entity_poly.entity_id
_entity_poly.type
_entity_poly.pdbx_seq_one_letter_code
_entity_poly.pdbx_strand_id
1 'polypeptide(L)'
;MTDAETGCSDLERWADGSWYLPTYAEEYFLARHHRIEYVAFEQRIASLAWLHNKITSGVDTELAEMQEMRRSGTHRVPGWEVDSDHALRESELVLDTDVRRIGSGVILSAAVAALESLMNQMLDQPTDYRLHKAGLTLKARELASRWDASIDRAEFDKHIAWLRTRRNSFAHRLIDDVDRPQPTHAPVWDFDDEAADEALGRISAIASMLEEGWEQRLRLQAQPISAPDNGTSA
;
A
#
# COMPACT_ATOMS: atom_id res chain seq x y z
N MET A 1 -53.90 12.20 16.42
CA MET A 1 -52.83 13.05 16.96
C MET A 1 -51.85 12.10 17.65
N THR A 2 -51.03 11.37 16.90
CA THR A 2 -49.72 11.76 16.31
C THR A 2 -48.80 12.40 17.33
N ASP A 3 -47.78 11.64 17.75
CA ASP A 3 -46.34 11.89 17.56
C ASP A 3 -45.60 10.69 18.22
N ALA A 4 -44.93 9.80 17.50
CA ALA A 4 -43.65 9.94 16.79
C ALA A 4 -42.45 10.11 17.75
N GLU A 5 -42.00 9.00 18.35
CA GLU A 5 -40.63 8.85 18.86
C GLU A 5 -40.02 7.55 18.32
N THR A 6 -39.78 7.53 17.01
CA THR A 6 -38.85 6.60 16.37
C THR A 6 -37.56 7.36 16.18
N GLY A 7 -36.59 7.19 17.08
CA GLY A 7 -35.41 8.05 17.07
C GLY A 7 -34.26 7.59 17.94
N CYS A 8 -33.89 6.30 17.89
CA CYS A 8 -32.55 5.87 18.33
C CYS A 8 -32.26 4.43 17.89
N SER A 9 -31.91 4.22 16.61
CA SER A 9 -31.30 2.94 16.19
C SER A 9 -30.24 3.06 15.10
N ASP A 10 -30.00 4.24 14.54
CA ASP A 10 -29.07 4.38 13.42
C ASP A 10 -27.65 4.78 13.83
N LEU A 11 -27.41 5.13 15.10
CA LEU A 11 -26.06 5.46 15.60
C LEU A 11 -25.29 4.25 16.14
N GLU A 12 -25.96 3.17 16.53
CA GLU A 12 -25.29 1.94 17.01
C GLU A 12 -24.80 1.05 15.86
N ARG A 13 -25.33 1.21 14.65
CA ARG A 13 -24.91 0.41 13.48
C ARG A 13 -23.56 0.83 12.89
N TRP A 14 -23.06 2.01 13.24
CA TRP A 14 -21.78 2.54 12.72
C TRP A 14 -20.63 2.40 13.73
N ALA A 15 -20.92 2.00 14.98
CA ALA A 15 -19.92 1.81 16.03
C ALA A 15 -19.16 0.48 15.91
N ASP A 16 -19.66 -0.47 15.11
CA ASP A 16 -19.03 -1.79 14.94
C ASP A 16 -17.96 -1.80 13.83
N GLY A 17 -17.83 -0.72 13.05
CA GLY A 17 -16.89 -0.66 11.91
C GLY A 17 -15.51 -0.05 12.21
N SER A 18 -15.37 0.74 13.28
CA SER A 18 -14.13 1.51 13.51
C SER A 18 -13.01 0.71 14.17
N TRP A 19 -13.30 -0.47 14.71
CA TRP A 19 -12.34 -1.33 15.42
C TRP A 19 -11.63 -2.33 14.51
N TYR A 20 -12.10 -2.54 13.28
CA TYR A 20 -11.52 -3.53 12.37
C TYR A 20 -10.28 -3.03 11.63
N LEU A 21 -10.24 -1.75 11.26
CA LEU A 21 -9.12 -1.15 10.51
C LEU A 21 -7.81 -1.04 11.32
N PRO A 22 -7.84 -0.65 12.62
CA PRO A 22 -6.62 -0.58 13.43
C PRO A 22 -5.87 -1.91 13.54
N THR A 23 -6.57 -3.04 13.68
CA THR A 23 -5.94 -4.37 13.83
C THR A 23 -5.06 -4.74 12.64
N TYR A 24 -5.48 -4.40 11.41
CA TYR A 24 -4.66 -4.64 10.21
C TYR A 24 -3.55 -3.61 10.02
N ALA A 25 -3.65 -2.47 10.71
CA ALA A 25 -2.62 -1.45 10.72
C ALA A 25 -1.51 -1.77 11.73
N GLU A 26 -1.83 -2.44 12.85
CA GLU A 26 -0.89 -2.70 13.95
C GLU A 26 0.39 -3.44 13.52
N GLU A 27 0.29 -4.34 12.54
CA GLU A 27 1.44 -5.05 11.97
C GLU A 27 2.39 -4.11 11.22
N TYR A 28 1.88 -2.98 10.70
CA TYR A 28 2.62 -2.02 9.90
C TYR A 28 2.90 -0.71 10.64
N PHE A 29 2.09 -0.33 11.64
CA PHE A 29 2.20 0.92 12.37
C PHE A 29 1.99 0.65 13.85
N LEU A 30 3.07 0.73 14.61
CA LEU A 30 2.96 0.94 16.05
C LEU A 30 2.52 2.39 16.24
N ALA A 31 1.45 2.63 17.00
CA ALA A 31 0.84 3.94 17.29
C ALA A 31 1.85 4.98 17.84
N ARG A 32 2.69 5.51 16.95
CA ARG A 32 3.83 6.38 17.27
C ARG A 32 3.77 7.72 16.54
N HIS A 33 2.96 7.83 15.48
CA HIS A 33 2.99 9.03 14.67
C HIS A 33 2.18 10.16 15.31
N HIS A 34 2.87 11.23 15.71
CA HIS A 34 2.27 12.36 16.42
C HIS A 34 1.66 13.42 15.49
N ARG A 35 1.82 13.24 14.18
CA ARG A 35 1.41 14.18 13.13
C ARG A 35 0.07 13.79 12.50
N ILE A 36 -0.78 14.80 12.25
CA ILE A 36 -2.09 14.60 11.64
C ILE A 36 -2.00 14.07 10.19
N GLU A 37 -0.93 14.42 9.48
CA GLU A 37 -0.66 13.92 8.12
C GLU A 37 -0.47 12.40 8.08
N TYR A 38 0.10 11.84 9.16
CA TYR A 38 0.31 10.41 9.30
C TYR A 38 -0.98 9.66 9.65
N VAL A 39 -1.89 10.27 10.41
CA VAL A 39 -3.20 9.65 10.72
C VAL A 39 -3.95 9.28 9.44
N ALA A 40 -4.04 10.22 8.49
CA ALA A 40 -4.72 9.98 7.21
C ALA A 40 -3.97 8.96 6.34
N PHE A 41 -2.64 8.90 6.45
CA PHE A 41 -1.83 7.93 5.74
C PHE A 41 -1.97 6.52 6.32
N GLU A 42 -1.85 6.36 7.63
CA GLU A 42 -2.04 5.09 8.35
C GLU A 42 -3.42 4.49 8.06
N GLN A 43 -4.48 5.31 8.09
CA GLN A 43 -5.83 4.86 7.74
C GLN A 43 -5.91 4.31 6.30
N ARG A 44 -5.20 4.92 5.35
CA ARG A 44 -5.15 4.42 3.96
C ARG A 44 -4.39 3.11 3.89
N ILE A 45 -3.25 2.98 4.56
CA ILE A 45 -2.48 1.73 4.56
C ILE A 45 -3.25 0.61 5.26
N ALA A 46 -3.90 0.89 6.38
CA ALA A 46 -4.80 -0.03 7.07
C ALA A 46 -5.93 -0.54 6.15
N SER A 47 -6.55 0.39 5.41
CA SER A 47 -7.59 0.06 4.43
C SER A 47 -7.06 -0.80 3.29
N LEU A 48 -5.83 -0.56 2.84
CA LEU A 48 -5.18 -1.35 1.80
C LEU A 48 -4.79 -2.75 2.30
N ALA A 49 -4.28 -2.88 3.53
CA ALA A 49 -3.98 -4.17 4.15
C ALA A 49 -5.27 -5.01 4.32
N TRP A 50 -6.35 -4.38 4.80
CA TRP A 50 -7.66 -5.02 4.86
C TRP A 50 -8.16 -5.46 3.49
N LEU A 51 -8.05 -4.59 2.48
CA LEU A 51 -8.48 -4.91 1.11
C LEU A 51 -7.66 -6.05 0.51
N HIS A 52 -6.34 -6.06 0.73
CA HIS A 52 -5.45 -7.16 0.33
C HIS A 52 -5.95 -8.49 0.89
N ASN A 53 -6.14 -8.55 2.21
CA ASN A 53 -6.65 -9.75 2.88
C ASN A 53 -8.01 -10.21 2.34
N LYS A 54 -8.89 -9.28 1.98
CA LYS A 54 -10.20 -9.60 1.39
C LYS A 54 -10.08 -10.15 -0.03
N ILE A 55 -9.18 -9.62 -0.84
CA ILE A 55 -8.90 -10.14 -2.19
C ILE A 55 -8.35 -11.57 -2.07
N THR A 56 -7.29 -11.76 -1.28
CA THR A 56 -6.64 -13.07 -1.08
C THR A 56 -7.63 -14.11 -0.57
N SER A 57 -8.37 -13.80 0.50
CA SER A 57 -9.38 -14.73 1.06
C SER A 57 -10.51 -15.02 0.09
N GLY A 58 -10.91 -14.04 -0.73
CA GLY A 58 -11.94 -14.22 -1.75
C GLY A 58 -11.48 -15.18 -2.84
N VAL A 59 -10.26 -14.99 -3.36
CA VAL A 59 -9.65 -15.91 -4.35
C VAL A 59 -9.53 -17.31 -3.77
N ASP A 60 -9.06 -17.46 -2.53
CA ASP A 60 -8.94 -18.77 -1.87
C ASP A 60 -10.29 -19.49 -1.72
N THR A 61 -11.34 -18.74 -1.40
CA THR A 61 -12.71 -19.28 -1.26
C THR A 61 -13.23 -19.78 -2.60
N GLU A 62 -13.13 -18.97 -3.65
CA GLU A 62 -13.57 -19.35 -5.00
C GLU A 62 -12.78 -20.55 -5.54
N LEU A 63 -11.46 -20.60 -5.31
CA LEU A 63 -10.64 -21.75 -5.68
C LEU A 63 -11.07 -23.02 -4.93
N ALA A 64 -11.39 -22.91 -3.63
CA ALA A 64 -11.89 -24.04 -2.87
C ALA A 64 -13.24 -24.56 -3.39
N GLU A 65 -14.15 -23.65 -3.78
CA GLU A 65 -15.43 -24.00 -4.38
C GLU A 65 -15.24 -24.69 -5.74
N MET A 66 -14.34 -24.19 -6.59
CA MET A 66 -14.00 -24.82 -7.88
C MET A 66 -13.40 -26.23 -7.70
N GLN A 67 -12.53 -26.41 -6.70
CA GLN A 67 -12.01 -27.73 -6.36
C GLN A 67 -13.11 -28.69 -5.90
N GLU A 68 -14.11 -28.20 -5.15
CA GLU A 68 -15.24 -29.01 -4.75
C GLU A 68 -16.18 -29.34 -5.93
N MET A 69 -16.43 -28.38 -6.82
CA MET A 69 -17.14 -28.63 -8.08
C MET A 69 -16.44 -29.68 -8.94
N ARG A 70 -15.10 -29.69 -8.95
CA ARG A 70 -14.30 -30.71 -9.63
C ARG A 70 -14.49 -32.08 -9.00
N ARG A 71 -14.39 -32.19 -7.67
CA ARG A 71 -14.51 -33.46 -6.93
C ARG A 71 -15.91 -34.06 -7.05
N SER A 72 -16.93 -33.22 -6.90
CA SER A 72 -18.34 -33.61 -6.97
C SER A 72 -18.82 -33.86 -8.40
N GLY A 73 -18.11 -33.32 -9.41
CA GLY A 73 -18.47 -33.43 -10.82
C GLY A 73 -19.68 -32.60 -11.21
N THR A 74 -20.15 -31.69 -10.36
CA THR A 74 -21.35 -30.86 -10.57
C THR A 74 -21.23 -29.90 -11.75
N HIS A 75 -20.00 -29.55 -12.13
CA HIS A 75 -19.70 -28.72 -13.30
C HIS A 75 -19.87 -29.46 -14.65
N ARG A 76 -19.96 -30.79 -14.67
CA ARG A 76 -19.98 -31.58 -15.91
C ARG A 76 -21.35 -31.54 -16.57
N VAL A 77 -21.37 -31.18 -17.84
CA VAL A 77 -22.55 -31.22 -18.70
C VAL A 77 -22.52 -32.48 -19.57
N PRO A 78 -23.60 -33.31 -19.59
CA PRO A 78 -23.65 -34.51 -20.43
C PRO A 78 -23.41 -34.21 -21.92
N GLY A 79 -22.46 -34.92 -22.52
CA GLY A 79 -22.02 -34.72 -23.91
C GLY A 79 -21.03 -33.57 -24.14
N TRP A 80 -20.65 -32.85 -23.09
CA TRP A 80 -19.69 -31.74 -23.09
C TRP A 80 -18.68 -31.86 -21.95
N GLU A 81 -18.43 -33.07 -21.46
CA GLU A 81 -17.65 -33.31 -20.25
C GLU A 81 -16.21 -32.79 -20.39
N VAL A 82 -15.61 -32.98 -21.57
CA VAL A 82 -14.23 -32.53 -21.86
C VAL A 82 -14.15 -31.00 -21.82
N ASP A 83 -15.08 -30.32 -22.47
CA ASP A 83 -15.09 -28.85 -22.52
C ASP A 83 -15.43 -28.24 -21.16
N SER A 84 -16.33 -28.89 -20.39
CA SER A 84 -16.67 -28.48 -19.02
C SER A 84 -15.47 -28.61 -18.08
N ASP A 85 -14.74 -29.74 -18.14
CA ASP A 85 -13.52 -29.97 -17.37
C ASP A 85 -12.42 -28.96 -17.76
N HIS A 86 -12.33 -28.61 -19.05
CA HIS A 86 -11.38 -27.62 -19.55
C HIS A 86 -11.70 -26.20 -19.06
N ALA A 87 -12.96 -25.77 -19.17
CA ALA A 87 -13.42 -24.47 -18.72
C ALA A 87 -13.20 -24.26 -17.22
N LEU A 88 -13.43 -25.29 -16.39
CA LEU A 88 -13.15 -25.21 -14.96
C LEU A 88 -11.65 -25.07 -14.68
N ARG A 89 -10.78 -25.78 -15.41
CA ARG A 89 -9.31 -25.64 -15.28
C ARG A 89 -8.83 -24.25 -15.68
N GLU A 90 -9.36 -23.72 -16.77
CA GLU A 90 -9.02 -22.37 -17.22
C GLU A 90 -9.47 -21.32 -16.20
N SER A 91 -10.68 -21.47 -15.63
CA SER A 91 -11.20 -20.59 -14.60
C SER A 91 -10.34 -20.60 -13.33
N GLU A 92 -9.93 -21.79 -12.86
CA GLU A 92 -9.00 -21.92 -11.74
C GLU A 92 -7.67 -21.23 -12.04
N LEU A 93 -7.11 -21.44 -13.24
CA LEU A 93 -5.86 -20.83 -13.64
C LEU A 93 -5.96 -19.30 -13.63
N VAL A 94 -7.01 -18.74 -14.25
CA VAL A 94 -7.22 -17.28 -14.33
C VAL A 94 -7.39 -16.67 -12.93
N LEU A 95 -8.11 -17.35 -12.02
CA LEU A 95 -8.25 -16.88 -10.64
C LEU A 95 -6.93 -16.91 -9.88
N ASP A 96 -6.21 -18.03 -9.92
CA ASP A 96 -4.98 -18.22 -9.16
C ASP A 96 -3.81 -17.39 -9.72
N THR A 97 -3.81 -17.13 -11.03
CA THR A 97 -2.81 -16.25 -11.64
C THR A 97 -3.31 -14.83 -11.73
N ASP A 98 -4.16 -14.53 -12.70
CA ASP A 98 -4.35 -13.16 -13.18
C ASP A 98 -5.07 -12.32 -12.12
N VAL A 99 -6.14 -12.85 -11.54
CA VAL A 99 -6.91 -12.12 -10.52
C VAL A 99 -6.07 -11.85 -9.28
N ARG A 100 -5.39 -12.88 -8.75
CA ARG A 100 -4.52 -12.71 -7.57
C ARG A 100 -3.41 -11.69 -7.85
N ARG A 101 -2.70 -11.84 -8.97
CA ARG A 101 -1.55 -10.98 -9.32
C ARG A 101 -1.93 -9.54 -9.65
N ILE A 102 -3.07 -9.34 -10.31
CA ILE A 102 -3.63 -8.00 -10.53
C ILE A 102 -4.01 -7.39 -9.19
N GLY A 103 -4.67 -8.16 -8.30
CA GLY A 103 -5.00 -7.73 -6.94
C GLY A 103 -3.79 -7.20 -6.19
N SER A 104 -2.73 -8.00 -6.06
CA SER A 104 -1.48 -7.63 -5.38
C SER A 104 -0.82 -6.39 -6.02
N GLY A 105 -0.81 -6.30 -7.35
CA GLY A 105 -0.26 -5.14 -8.06
C GLY A 105 -1.04 -3.84 -7.86
N VAL A 106 -2.37 -3.93 -7.74
CA VAL A 106 -3.25 -2.80 -7.39
C VAL A 106 -2.96 -2.31 -5.98
N ILE A 107 -2.83 -3.22 -5.00
CA ILE A 107 -2.49 -2.88 -3.61
C ILE A 107 -1.14 -2.16 -3.56
N LEU A 108 -0.10 -2.70 -4.21
CA LEU A 108 1.21 -2.07 -4.29
C LEU A 108 1.13 -0.66 -4.87
N SER A 109 0.42 -0.49 -5.99
CA SER A 109 0.31 0.80 -6.68
C SER A 109 -0.44 1.85 -5.84
N ALA A 110 -1.53 1.44 -5.19
CA ALA A 110 -2.29 2.30 -4.30
C ALA A 110 -1.48 2.69 -3.06
N ALA A 111 -0.71 1.76 -2.50
CA ALA A 111 0.15 2.03 -1.36
C ALA A 111 1.26 3.04 -1.73
N VAL A 112 1.88 2.90 -2.91
CA VAL A 112 2.86 3.90 -3.41
C VAL A 112 2.21 5.27 -3.59
N ALA A 113 0.98 5.34 -4.11
CA ALA A 113 0.25 6.60 -4.24
C ALA A 113 -0.05 7.24 -2.85
N ALA A 114 -0.39 6.42 -1.85
CA ALA A 114 -0.58 6.89 -0.48
C ALA A 114 0.72 7.48 0.09
N LEU A 115 1.86 6.84 -0.15
CA LEU A 115 3.17 7.35 0.25
C LEU A 115 3.53 8.66 -0.48
N GLU A 116 3.31 8.75 -1.79
CA GLU A 116 3.51 9.98 -2.55
C GLU A 116 2.61 11.13 -2.04
N SER A 117 1.41 10.80 -1.54
CA SER A 117 0.50 11.76 -0.89
C SER A 117 1.01 12.21 0.47
N LEU A 118 1.57 11.31 1.29
CA LEU A 118 2.23 11.68 2.55
C LEU A 118 3.41 12.62 2.27
N MET A 119 4.28 12.26 1.34
CA MET A 119 5.43 13.08 0.95
C MET A 119 5.01 14.48 0.47
N ASN A 120 3.89 14.61 -0.24
CA ASN A 120 3.35 15.91 -0.63
C ASN A 120 2.97 16.79 0.57
N GLN A 121 2.41 16.19 1.61
CA GLN A 121 2.04 16.91 2.83
C GLN A 121 3.28 17.31 3.64
N MET A 122 4.37 16.55 3.53
CA MET A 122 5.66 16.86 4.17
C MET A 122 6.51 17.88 3.41
N LEU A 123 6.28 18.03 2.10
CA LEU A 123 6.89 19.05 1.24
C LEU A 123 6.20 20.41 1.44
N ASP A 124 6.53 21.05 2.55
CA ASP A 124 5.86 22.22 3.12
C ASP A 124 6.50 23.58 2.77
N GLN A 125 7.61 23.60 2.02
CA GLN A 125 8.30 24.85 1.68
C GLN A 125 7.67 25.53 0.45
N PRO A 126 7.70 26.88 0.36
CA PRO A 126 7.16 27.61 -0.79
C PRO A 126 7.77 27.18 -2.15
N THR A 127 9.01 26.69 -2.14
CA THR A 127 9.72 26.20 -3.32
C THR A 127 9.30 24.80 -3.78
N ASP A 128 8.53 24.07 -2.96
CA ASP A 128 8.20 22.66 -3.20
C ASP A 128 7.05 22.44 -4.17
N TYR A 129 6.38 23.50 -4.64
CA TYR A 129 5.21 23.39 -5.53
C TYR A 129 5.47 22.52 -6.77
N ARG A 130 6.69 22.58 -7.33
CA ARG A 130 7.07 21.75 -8.49
C ARG A 130 7.21 20.26 -8.14
N LEU A 131 7.53 19.94 -6.90
CA LEU A 131 7.73 18.58 -6.41
C LEU A 131 6.40 17.88 -6.10
N HIS A 132 5.32 18.62 -5.84
CA HIS A 132 4.00 18.02 -5.59
C HIS A 132 3.50 17.18 -6.77
N LYS A 133 3.87 17.59 -8.00
CA LYS A 133 3.59 16.88 -9.26
C LYS A 133 4.68 15.90 -9.69
N ALA A 134 5.80 15.83 -8.96
CA ALA A 134 6.89 14.94 -9.29
C ALA A 134 6.56 13.49 -8.88
N GLY A 135 7.30 12.53 -9.42
CA GLY A 135 7.19 11.13 -8.99
C GLY A 135 7.92 10.83 -7.68
N LEU A 136 7.62 9.68 -7.10
CA LEU A 136 8.16 9.15 -5.84
C LEU A 136 9.65 9.42 -5.64
N THR A 137 10.48 9.09 -6.62
CA THR A 137 11.94 9.21 -6.50
C THR A 137 12.42 10.65 -6.31
N LEU A 138 11.79 11.62 -6.97
CA LEU A 138 12.18 13.02 -6.83
C LEU A 138 11.75 13.59 -5.49
N LYS A 139 10.54 13.25 -5.03
CA LYS A 139 10.03 13.63 -3.70
C LYS A 139 10.89 13.05 -2.60
N ALA A 140 11.16 11.75 -2.67
CA ALA A 140 12.00 11.01 -1.74
C ALA A 140 13.41 11.62 -1.67
N ARG A 141 14.00 11.93 -2.83
CA ARG A 141 15.33 12.55 -2.89
C ARG A 141 15.37 13.90 -2.18
N GLU A 142 14.39 14.77 -2.43
CA GLU A 142 14.32 16.09 -1.78
C GLU A 142 14.20 15.95 -0.26
N LEU A 143 13.25 15.14 0.22
CA LEU A 143 13.01 14.96 1.64
C LEU A 143 14.23 14.37 2.36
N ALA A 144 14.87 13.36 1.76
CA ALA A 144 16.08 12.77 2.32
C ALA A 144 17.26 13.74 2.32
N SER A 145 17.43 14.60 1.31
CA SER A 145 18.47 15.65 1.33
C SER A 145 18.19 16.73 2.38
N ARG A 146 16.92 17.00 2.67
CA ARG A 146 16.48 17.97 3.68
C ARG A 146 16.72 17.48 5.12
N TRP A 147 16.80 16.16 5.29
CA TRP A 147 16.92 15.46 6.58
C TRP A 147 18.13 14.50 6.60
N ASP A 148 19.18 14.84 5.86
CA ASP A 148 20.33 13.98 5.59
C ASP A 148 21.05 13.48 6.86
N ALA A 149 21.05 14.28 7.93
CA ALA A 149 21.67 13.91 9.21
C ALA A 149 20.88 12.88 10.03
N SER A 150 19.63 12.59 9.64
CA SER A 150 18.64 11.92 10.49
C SER A 150 18.02 10.68 9.87
N ILE A 151 18.30 10.39 8.59
CA ILE A 151 17.76 9.24 7.86
C ILE A 151 18.91 8.38 7.38
N ASP A 152 18.81 7.05 7.54
CA ASP A 152 19.69 6.12 6.82
C ASP A 152 19.37 6.21 5.32
N ARG A 153 20.19 6.99 4.61
CA ARG A 153 19.97 7.28 3.19
C ARG A 153 20.03 6.02 2.32
N ALA A 154 20.90 5.07 2.66
CA ALA A 154 21.11 3.88 1.86
C ALA A 154 19.90 2.94 1.97
N GLU A 155 19.39 2.76 3.18
CA GLU A 155 18.20 1.95 3.40
C GLU A 155 16.95 2.61 2.79
N PHE A 156 16.78 3.92 3.00
CA PHE A 156 15.69 4.69 2.42
C PHE A 156 15.65 4.60 0.88
N ASP A 157 16.79 4.84 0.21
CA ASP A 157 16.89 4.76 -1.25
C ASP A 157 16.64 3.34 -1.77
N LYS A 158 17.03 2.30 -1.00
CA LYS A 158 16.73 0.89 -1.31
C LYS A 158 15.23 0.63 -1.33
N HIS A 159 14.48 1.09 -0.33
CA HIS A 159 13.02 0.93 -0.30
C HIS A 159 12.34 1.66 -1.47
N ILE A 160 12.75 2.90 -1.75
CA ILE A 160 12.19 3.71 -2.85
C ILE A 160 12.48 3.09 -4.22
N ALA A 161 13.70 2.60 -4.42
CA ALA A 161 14.09 1.94 -5.67
C ALA A 161 13.29 0.66 -5.93
N TRP A 162 13.04 -0.12 -4.87
CA TRP A 162 12.21 -1.33 -4.94
C TRP A 162 10.77 -0.98 -5.35
N LEU A 163 10.13 -0.04 -4.64
CA LEU A 163 8.74 0.37 -4.92
C LEU A 163 8.57 0.93 -6.32
N ARG A 164 9.50 1.79 -6.76
CA ARG A 164 9.49 2.34 -8.12
C ARG A 164 9.56 1.24 -9.18
N THR A 165 10.49 0.31 -9.01
CA THR A 165 10.70 -0.78 -9.99
C THR A 165 9.46 -1.64 -10.10
N ARG A 166 8.88 -2.04 -8.97
CA ARG A 166 7.68 -2.88 -8.93
C ARG A 166 6.44 -2.16 -9.48
N ARG A 167 6.17 -0.92 -9.08
CA ARG A 167 5.03 -0.14 -9.62
C ARG A 167 5.15 0.03 -11.14
N ASN A 168 6.33 0.37 -11.64
CA ASN A 168 6.53 0.55 -13.07
C ASN A 168 6.40 -0.78 -13.83
N SER A 169 6.94 -1.87 -13.28
CA SER A 169 6.77 -3.21 -13.85
C SER A 169 5.30 -3.64 -13.91
N PHE A 170 4.53 -3.36 -12.86
CA PHE A 170 3.08 -3.63 -12.85
C PHE A 170 2.36 -2.83 -13.93
N ALA A 171 2.61 -1.52 -14.00
CA ALA A 171 2.00 -0.67 -15.02
C ALA A 171 2.30 -1.15 -16.44
N HIS A 172 3.54 -1.55 -16.72
CA HIS A 172 3.90 -2.11 -18.02
C HIS A 172 3.17 -3.43 -18.30
N ARG A 173 3.05 -4.34 -17.33
CA ARG A 173 2.36 -5.62 -17.54
C ARG A 173 0.85 -5.51 -17.69
N LEU A 174 0.23 -4.52 -17.02
CA LEU A 174 -1.19 -4.26 -17.14
C LEU A 174 -1.56 -3.60 -18.49
N ILE A 175 -0.63 -2.82 -19.06
CA ILE A 175 -0.84 -2.03 -20.29
C ILE A 175 -0.27 -2.73 -21.53
N ASP A 176 0.67 -3.68 -21.41
CA ASP A 176 1.35 -4.28 -22.57
C ASP A 176 0.33 -4.92 -23.53
N ASP A 177 0.43 -4.50 -24.79
CA ASP A 177 -0.47 -4.88 -25.87
C ASP A 177 -0.42 -6.40 -26.13
N VAL A 178 -1.62 -6.97 -26.29
CA VAL A 178 -1.93 -8.35 -26.66
C VAL A 178 -1.36 -8.74 -28.05
N ASP A 179 -0.78 -7.79 -28.79
CA ASP A 179 -0.40 -7.91 -30.21
C ASP A 179 1.08 -8.25 -30.48
N ARG A 180 1.93 -8.46 -29.46
CA ARG A 180 3.29 -8.99 -29.71
C ARG A 180 3.25 -10.52 -29.79
N PRO A 181 3.79 -11.15 -30.85
CA PRO A 181 3.94 -12.59 -30.89
C PRO A 181 4.74 -13.00 -29.65
N GLN A 182 4.08 -13.72 -28.75
CA GLN A 182 4.56 -14.07 -27.42
C GLN A 182 6.00 -14.62 -27.49
N PRO A 183 6.90 -14.21 -26.58
CA PRO A 183 7.97 -15.12 -26.19
C PRO A 183 7.29 -16.40 -25.67
N THR A 184 7.84 -17.57 -25.99
CA THR A 184 7.35 -18.93 -25.63
C THR A 184 7.12 -19.19 -24.13
N HIS A 185 7.23 -18.17 -23.28
CA HIS A 185 6.92 -18.17 -21.87
C HIS A 185 6.06 -16.95 -21.57
N ALA A 186 4.84 -17.16 -21.06
CA ALA A 186 4.03 -16.08 -20.51
C ALA A 186 4.90 -15.27 -19.52
N PRO A 187 4.84 -13.92 -19.55
CA PRO A 187 5.64 -13.12 -18.63
C PRO A 187 5.30 -13.54 -17.20
N VAL A 188 6.33 -13.97 -16.45
CA VAL A 188 6.17 -14.38 -15.05
C VAL A 188 5.74 -13.15 -14.26
N TRP A 189 4.48 -13.12 -13.85
CA TRP A 189 3.98 -12.12 -12.90
C TRP A 189 4.67 -12.33 -11.56
N ASP A 190 5.46 -11.35 -11.11
CA ASP A 190 6.21 -11.40 -9.84
C ASP A 190 5.43 -10.67 -8.74
N PHE A 191 4.12 -10.51 -8.91
CA PHE A 191 3.22 -9.78 -8.03
C PHE A 191 2.33 -10.80 -7.34
N ASP A 192 2.86 -11.48 -6.33
CA ASP A 192 2.12 -12.36 -5.45
C ASP A 192 1.70 -11.63 -4.17
N ASP A 193 1.01 -12.34 -3.28
CA ASP A 193 0.59 -11.83 -1.97
C ASP A 193 1.81 -11.36 -1.16
N GLU A 194 2.95 -12.07 -1.24
CA GLU A 194 4.20 -11.69 -0.58
C GLU A 194 4.72 -10.33 -1.09
N ALA A 195 4.64 -10.06 -2.39
CA ALA A 195 5.03 -8.76 -2.94
C ALA A 195 4.12 -7.61 -2.47
N ALA A 196 2.84 -7.86 -2.24
CA ALA A 196 1.93 -6.85 -1.68
C ALA A 196 2.23 -6.57 -0.21
N ASP A 197 2.46 -7.61 0.60
CA ASP A 197 2.85 -7.46 2.00
C ASP A 197 4.22 -6.79 2.14
N GLU A 198 5.19 -7.17 1.30
CA GLU A 198 6.50 -6.50 1.24
C GLU A 198 6.33 -5.01 0.88
N ALA A 199 5.42 -4.65 -0.03
CA ALA A 199 5.15 -3.26 -0.35
C ALA A 199 4.61 -2.48 0.84
N LEU A 200 3.62 -3.02 1.57
CA LEU A 200 3.05 -2.40 2.77
C LEU A 200 4.12 -2.22 3.86
N GLY A 201 4.93 -3.26 4.11
CA GLY A 201 6.04 -3.21 5.07
C GLY A 201 7.11 -2.17 4.70
N ARG A 202 7.51 -2.12 3.43
CA ARG A 202 8.48 -1.11 2.96
C ARG A 202 7.95 0.31 3.04
N ILE A 203 6.66 0.51 2.76
CA ILE A 203 6.02 1.82 2.83
C ILE A 203 5.92 2.31 4.27
N SER A 204 5.58 1.42 5.21
CA SER A 204 5.67 1.70 6.64
C SER A 204 7.09 2.10 7.05
N ALA A 205 8.11 1.32 6.68
CA ALA A 205 9.50 1.62 7.02
C ALA A 205 9.94 3.00 6.50
N ILE A 206 9.57 3.34 5.26
CA ILE A 206 9.80 4.68 4.69
C ILE A 206 9.10 5.75 5.53
N ALA A 207 7.83 5.56 5.87
CA ALA A 207 7.06 6.52 6.64
C ALA A 207 7.70 6.78 8.02
N SER A 208 8.13 5.73 8.72
CA SER A 208 8.85 5.87 9.99
C SER A 208 10.17 6.65 9.84
N MET A 209 10.97 6.35 8.80
CA MET A 209 12.20 7.11 8.53
C MET A 209 11.92 8.59 8.24
N LEU A 210 10.83 8.90 7.51
CA LEU A 210 10.43 10.28 7.23
C LEU A 210 9.99 11.01 8.51
N GLU A 211 9.27 10.34 9.41
CA GLU A 211 8.87 10.94 10.68
C GLU A 211 10.09 11.21 11.56
N GLU A 212 10.96 10.23 11.74
CA GLU A 212 12.20 10.38 12.52
C GLU A 212 13.06 11.54 11.99
N GLY A 213 13.20 11.64 10.67
CA GLY A 213 13.94 12.73 10.04
C GLY A 213 13.35 14.11 10.34
N TRP A 214 12.02 14.20 10.35
CA TRP A 214 11.32 15.43 10.68
C TRP A 214 11.42 15.79 12.17
N GLU A 215 11.23 14.83 13.08
CA GLU A 215 11.31 15.07 14.52
C GLU A 215 12.71 15.57 14.93
N GLN A 216 13.76 14.97 14.38
CA GLN A 216 15.13 15.38 14.66
C GLN A 216 15.38 16.82 14.18
N ARG A 217 14.87 17.20 13.00
CA ARG A 217 14.94 18.57 12.51
C ARG A 217 14.28 19.56 13.47
N LEU A 218 13.10 19.25 14.00
CA LEU A 218 12.44 20.12 14.98
C LEU A 218 13.27 20.27 16.26
N ARG A 219 13.84 19.18 16.77
CA ARG A 219 14.70 19.22 17.96
C ARG A 219 15.93 20.11 17.75
N LEU A 220 16.54 20.04 16.57
CA LEU A 220 17.69 20.90 16.20
C LEU A 220 17.29 22.38 16.09
N GLN A 221 16.09 22.69 15.60
CA GLN A 221 15.59 24.06 15.53
C GLN A 221 15.19 24.63 16.90
N ALA A 222 14.82 23.77 17.85
CA ALA A 222 14.43 24.16 19.21
C ALA A 222 15.61 24.36 20.18
N GLN A 223 16.85 24.00 19.80
CA GLN A 223 18.01 24.23 20.64
C GLN A 223 18.37 25.73 20.66
N PRO A 224 18.38 26.41 21.82
CA PRO A 224 18.79 27.79 21.91
C PRO A 224 20.27 27.91 21.55
N ILE A 225 20.60 28.85 20.65
CA ILE A 225 21.97 29.25 20.36
C ILE A 225 22.59 29.68 21.69
N SER A 226 23.49 28.86 22.22
CA SER A 226 24.28 29.23 23.38
C SER A 226 25.10 30.46 22.96
N ALA A 227 24.81 31.62 23.57
CA ALA A 227 25.52 32.86 23.29
C ALA A 227 27.03 32.62 23.48
N PRO A 228 27.90 33.09 22.58
CA PRO A 228 29.33 32.97 22.80
C PRO A 228 29.68 33.71 24.10
N ASP A 229 30.31 32.96 25.00
CA ASP A 229 30.85 33.46 26.25
C ASP A 229 31.92 34.50 25.86
N ASN A 230 31.55 35.78 25.92
CA ASN A 230 32.49 36.89 25.74
C ASN A 230 33.36 36.96 27.00
N GLY A 231 34.27 35.99 27.11
CA GLY A 231 35.36 35.95 28.06
C GLY A 231 36.33 37.09 27.76
N THR A 232 35.93 38.30 28.13
CA THR A 232 36.87 39.38 28.39
C THR A 232 37.56 39.04 29.70
N SER A 233 38.79 38.56 29.63
CA SER A 233 39.68 38.52 30.79
C SER A 233 40.90 39.39 30.51
N ALA A 234 41.14 40.25 31.49
CA ALA A 234 42.03 41.40 31.52
C ALA A 234 43.52 41.04 31.46
#